data_AF-A0AAE9A8W7-F1
#
_entry.id   AF-A0AAE9A8W7-F1
#
_cell.length_a   1.000
_cell.length_b   1.000
_cell.length_c   1.000
_cell.angle_alpha   90.00
_cell.angle_beta   90.00
_cell.angle_gamma   90.00
#
_symmetry.space_group_name_H-M   'P 1'
#
loop_
_entity.id
_entity.type
_entity.pdbx_description
1 polymer ?
#
loop_
_entity_poly.entity_id
_entity_poly.type
_entity_poly.pdbx_seq_one_letter_code
_entity_poly.pdbx_strand_id
1 'polypeptide(L)'
;MVMPIVVLDLERAELMSIIWLLFFDNGYTNISPECQEMCRNIKKVILRELKNYQIDRNFDEMRFLDTVETLEIIDKGEKKFLEEMMICETHHVRIHDDFKAILKENRC
;
A
#
# COMPACT_ATOMS: atom_id res chain seq x y z
N MET A 1 -8.74 7.18 -10.54
CA MET A 1 -7.44 6.67 -10.06
C MET A 1 -7.33 5.15 -10.05
N VAL A 2 -8.43 4.39 -10.19
CA VAL A 2 -8.40 2.90 -10.12
C VAL A 2 -7.97 2.24 -11.43
N MET A 3 -8.13 2.93 -12.57
CA MET A 3 -7.86 2.38 -13.91
C MET A 3 -6.47 1.76 -14.09
N PRO A 4 -5.35 2.37 -13.64
CA PRO A 4 -4.02 1.77 -13.81
C PRO A 4 -3.89 0.39 -13.15
N ILE A 5 -4.50 0.20 -11.97
CA ILE A 5 -4.43 -1.06 -11.21
C ILE A 5 -5.32 -2.13 -11.86
N VAL A 6 -6.50 -1.75 -12.35
CA VAL A 6 -7.43 -2.68 -13.00
C VAL A 6 -6.86 -3.24 -14.30
N VAL A 7 -6.13 -2.41 -15.07
CA VAL A 7 -5.51 -2.84 -16.33
C VAL A 7 -4.40 -3.87 -16.12
N LEU A 8 -3.78 -3.90 -14.93
CA LEU A 8 -2.81 -4.93 -14.59
C LEU A 8 -3.44 -6.32 -14.45
N ASP A 9 -4.76 -6.45 -14.27
CA ASP A 9 -5.42 -7.76 -14.11
C ASP A 9 -4.70 -8.64 -13.07
N LEU A 10 -4.45 -8.06 -11.89
CA LEU A 10 -3.69 -8.69 -10.82
C LEU A 10 -4.40 -9.94 -10.31
N GLU A 11 -3.69 -11.05 -10.25
CA GLU A 11 -4.20 -12.26 -9.64
C GLU A 11 -4.35 -12.08 -8.11
N ARG A 12 -5.19 -12.92 -7.49
CA ARG A 12 -5.42 -12.85 -6.04
C ARG A 12 -4.14 -12.87 -5.21
N ALA A 13 -3.14 -13.66 -5.60
CA ALA A 13 -1.87 -13.73 -4.89
C ALA A 13 -1.07 -12.43 -4.98
N GLU A 14 -1.12 -11.74 -6.12
CA GLU A 14 -0.47 -10.44 -6.35
C GLU A 14 -1.17 -9.35 -5.54
N LEU A 15 -2.51 -9.35 -5.53
CA LEU A 15 -3.31 -8.45 -4.70
C LEU A 15 -3.04 -8.62 -3.21
N MET A 16 -2.97 -9.88 -2.73
CA MET A 16 -2.63 -10.16 -1.32
C MET A 16 -1.22 -9.69 -0.98
N SER A 17 -0.26 -9.87 -1.90
CA SER A 17 1.11 -9.36 -1.72
C SER A 17 1.12 -7.84 -1.57
N ILE A 18 0.37 -7.11 -2.41
CA ILE A 18 0.24 -5.65 -2.30
C ILE A 18 -0.34 -5.25 -0.94
N ILE A 19 -1.44 -5.88 -0.52
CA ILE A 19 -2.09 -5.59 0.77
C ILE A 19 -1.11 -5.83 1.93
N TRP A 20 -0.37 -6.93 1.91
CA TRP A 20 0.62 -7.21 2.95
C TRP A 20 1.80 -6.24 2.92
N LEU A 21 2.26 -5.80 1.75
CA LEU A 21 3.32 -4.81 1.64
C LEU A 21 2.91 -3.44 2.19
N LEU A 22 1.64 -3.06 2.03
CA LEU A 22 1.05 -1.86 2.65
C LEU A 22 0.91 -2.02 4.17
N PHE A 23 0.48 -3.20 4.62
CA PHE A 23 0.24 -3.47 6.04
C PHE A 23 1.54 -3.51 6.84
N PHE A 24 2.57 -4.20 6.33
CA PHE A 24 3.88 -4.29 6.96
C PHE A 24 4.79 -3.11 6.58
N ASP A 25 4.21 -1.95 6.29
CA ASP A 25 5.03 -0.77 6.03
C ASP A 25 5.80 -0.36 7.30
N ASN A 26 7.09 -0.07 7.13
CA ASN A 26 8.00 0.21 8.23
C ASN A 26 8.20 1.72 8.44
N GLY A 27 7.37 2.55 7.80
CA GLY A 27 7.37 4.01 7.91
C GLY A 27 6.55 4.55 9.08
N TYR A 28 5.87 3.72 9.87
CA TYR A 28 5.08 4.21 11.00
C TYR A 28 5.97 4.73 12.14
N THR A 29 5.63 5.92 12.64
CA THR A 29 6.40 6.65 13.67
C THR A 29 6.24 6.07 15.08
N ASN A 30 5.25 5.20 15.30
CA ASN A 30 4.80 4.72 16.61
C ASN A 30 5.15 3.24 16.89
N ILE A 31 6.05 2.63 16.13
CA ILE A 31 6.47 1.22 16.33
C ILE A 31 7.93 1.11 16.79
N SER A 32 8.21 0.12 17.64
CA SER A 32 9.56 -0.08 18.18
C SER A 32 10.58 -0.45 17.09
N PRO A 33 11.89 -0.22 17.30
CA PRO A 33 12.93 -0.61 16.35
C PRO A 33 12.89 -2.10 15.98
N GLU A 34 12.58 -2.96 16.95
CA GLU A 34 12.43 -4.41 16.75
C GLU A 34 11.24 -4.71 15.83
N CYS A 35 10.11 -4.02 16.01
CA CYS A 35 8.94 -4.14 15.15
C CYS A 35 9.24 -3.64 13.73
N GLN A 36 9.98 -2.53 13.58
CA GLN A 36 10.43 -2.05 12.28
C GLN A 36 11.31 -3.08 11.55
N GLU A 37 12.23 -3.72 12.28
CA GLU A 37 13.07 -4.78 11.71
C GLU A 37 12.25 -6.00 11.30
N MET A 38 11.30 -6.42 12.13
CA MET A 38 10.36 -7.48 11.79
C MET A 38 9.57 -7.15 10.51
N CYS A 39 8.99 -5.95 10.40
CA CYS A 39 8.29 -5.49 9.20
C CYS A 39 9.20 -5.54 7.96
N ARG A 40 10.44 -5.04 8.05
CA ARG A 40 11.43 -5.12 6.96
C ARG A 40 11.70 -6.57 6.53
N ASN A 41 11.84 -7.49 7.48
CA ASN A 41 12.09 -8.90 7.19
C ASN A 41 10.87 -9.58 6.55
N ILE A 42 9.67 -9.28 7.02
CA ILE A 42 8.42 -9.78 6.43
C ILE A 42 8.25 -9.25 5.00
N LYS A 43 8.49 -7.96 4.74
CA LYS A 43 8.46 -7.38 3.38
C LYS A 43 9.39 -8.14 2.42
N LYS A 44 10.61 -8.47 2.85
CA LYS A 44 11.55 -9.27 2.02
C LYS A 44 10.99 -10.65 1.67
N VAL A 45 10.33 -11.31 2.62
CA VAL A 45 9.68 -12.60 2.38
C VAL A 45 8.55 -12.44 1.37
N ILE A 46 7.66 -11.47 1.56
CA ILE A 46 6.54 -11.22 0.65
C ILE A 46 7.03 -10.95 -0.78
N LEU A 47 8.03 -10.08 -0.96
CA LEU A 47 8.59 -9.77 -2.27
C LEU A 47 9.21 -11.00 -2.94
N ARG A 48 9.91 -11.84 -2.17
CA ARG A 48 10.50 -13.08 -2.68
C ARG A 48 9.42 -14.06 -3.12
N GLU A 49 8.41 -14.30 -2.29
CA GLU A 49 7.33 -15.25 -2.62
C GLU A 49 6.48 -14.74 -3.79
N LEU A 50 6.24 -13.42 -3.90
CA LEU A 50 5.58 -12.82 -5.06
C LEU A 50 6.38 -13.07 -6.34
N LYS A 51 7.69 -12.82 -6.32
CA LYS A 51 8.56 -13.04 -7.48
C LYS A 51 8.57 -14.52 -7.88
N ASN A 52 8.70 -15.43 -6.92
CA ASN A 52 8.67 -16.88 -7.18
C ASN A 52 7.33 -17.30 -7.79
N TYR A 53 6.21 -16.82 -7.24
CA TYR A 53 4.88 -17.08 -7.76
C TYR A 53 4.74 -16.67 -9.23
N GLN A 54 5.24 -15.49 -9.59
CA GLN A 54 5.16 -14.97 -10.95
C GLN A 54 6.07 -15.75 -11.92
N ILE A 55 7.27 -16.14 -11.46
CA ILE A 55 8.19 -17.01 -12.22
C ILE A 55 7.57 -18.37 -12.48
N ASP A 56 6.99 -19.02 -11.46
CA ASP A 56 6.40 -20.35 -11.55
C ASP A 56 5.20 -20.39 -12.52
N ARG A 57 4.52 -19.25 -12.70
CA ARG A 57 3.44 -19.08 -13.68
C ARG A 57 3.90 -18.57 -15.04
N ASN A 58 5.20 -18.34 -15.22
CA ASN A 58 5.80 -17.87 -16.46
C ASN A 58 5.19 -16.54 -16.94
N PHE A 59 4.95 -15.61 -16.00
CA PHE A 59 4.60 -14.23 -16.35
C PHE A 59 5.80 -13.48 -16.95
N ASP A 60 5.50 -12.35 -17.58
CA ASP A 60 6.52 -11.43 -18.10
C ASP A 60 7.45 -10.93 -17.00
N GLU A 61 8.73 -10.67 -17.33
CA GLU A 61 9.73 -10.24 -16.37
C GLU A 61 9.38 -8.90 -15.71
N MET A 62 8.68 -8.01 -16.43
CA MET A 62 8.21 -6.72 -15.90
C MET A 62 7.05 -6.87 -14.92
N ARG A 63 6.38 -8.03 -14.89
CA ARG A 63 5.20 -8.25 -14.03
C ARG A 63 5.48 -7.96 -12.57
N PHE A 64 6.66 -8.33 -12.09
CA PHE A 64 7.09 -8.05 -10.73
C PHE A 64 7.18 -6.55 -10.46
N LEU A 65 7.82 -5.80 -11.36
CA LEU A 65 7.96 -4.36 -11.24
C LEU A 65 6.60 -3.67 -11.30
N ASP A 66 5.78 -4.00 -12.31
CA ASP A 66 4.43 -3.43 -12.47
C ASP A 66 3.55 -3.65 -11.24
N THR A 67 3.65 -4.84 -10.64
CA THR A 67 2.92 -5.17 -9.40
C THR A 67 3.40 -4.33 -8.22
N VAL A 68 4.71 -4.15 -8.06
CA VAL A 68 5.27 -3.36 -6.96
C VAL A 68 5.03 -1.86 -7.14
N GLU A 69 5.08 -1.34 -8.37
CA GLU A 69 4.77 0.07 -8.70
C GLU A 69 3.33 0.46 -8.33
N THR A 70 2.43 -0.53 -8.22
CA THR A 70 1.07 -0.31 -7.72
C THR A 70 1.06 0.32 -6.32
N LEU A 71 2.08 0.07 -5.48
CA LEU A 71 2.21 0.70 -4.17
C LEU A 71 2.36 2.22 -4.28
N GLU A 72 3.09 2.72 -5.29
CA GLU A 72 3.24 4.17 -5.51
C GLU A 72 1.94 4.81 -5.99
N ILE A 73 1.17 4.09 -6.81
CA ILE A 73 -0.13 4.55 -7.28
C ILE A 73 -1.09 4.69 -6.09
N ILE A 74 -1.04 3.73 -5.16
CA ILE A 74 -1.82 3.78 -3.92
C ILE A 74 -1.38 4.95 -3.04
N ASP A 75 -0.08 5.17 -2.83
CA ASP A 75 0.44 6.30 -2.06
C ASP A 75 0.01 7.67 -2.64
N LYS A 76 0.10 7.84 -3.96
CA LYS A 76 -0.41 9.04 -4.65
C LYS A 76 -1.93 9.20 -4.45
N GLY A 77 -2.67 8.09 -4.51
CA GLY A 77 -4.11 8.08 -4.28
C GLY A 77 -4.49 8.46 -2.86
N GLU A 78 -3.75 7.97 -1.87
CA GLU A 78 -3.91 8.30 -0.44
C GLU A 78 -3.67 9.79 -0.20
N LYS A 79 -2.61 10.37 -0.76
CA LYS A 79 -2.32 11.81 -0.67
C LYS A 79 -3.46 12.67 -1.23
N LYS A 80 -3.94 12.34 -2.44
CA LYS A 80 -5.06 13.05 -3.06
C LYS A 80 -6.35 12.91 -2.24
N PHE A 81 -6.58 11.73 -1.67
CA PHE A 81 -7.73 11.49 -0.80
C PHE A 81 -7.67 12.34 0.49
N LEU A 82 -6.49 12.44 1.12
CA LEU A 82 -6.28 13.31 2.28
C LEU A 82 -6.53 14.79 1.94
N GLU A 83 -6.08 15.27 0.78
CA GLU A 83 -6.35 16.62 0.30
C GLU A 83 -7.85 16.88 0.11
N GLU A 84 -8.57 15.95 -0.53
CA GLU A 84 -10.02 16.03 -0.72
C GLU A 84 -10.76 16.05 0.63
N MET A 85 -10.27 15.32 1.63
CA MET A 85 -10.85 15.34 2.97
C MET A 85 -10.70 16.68 3.67
N MET A 86 -9.54 17.35 3.54
CA MET A 86 -9.35 18.71 4.05
C MET A 86 -10.31 19.72 3.40
N ILE A 87 -10.59 19.55 2.11
CA ILE A 87 -11.59 20.36 1.39
C ILE A 87 -12.99 20.12 1.95
N CYS A 88 -13.38 18.87 2.20
CA CYS A 88 -14.67 18.53 2.82
C CYS A 88 -14.86 19.21 4.18
N GLU A 89 -13.83 19.21 5.04
CA GLU A 89 -13.89 19.92 6.34
C GLU A 89 -14.10 21.43 6.17
N THR A 90 -13.43 22.03 5.18
CA THR A 90 -13.58 23.46 4.85
C THR A 90 -15.01 23.80 4.42
N HIS A 91 -15.72 22.84 3.82
CA HIS A 91 -17.13 22.97 3.41
C HIS A 91 -18.12 22.48 4.49
N HIS A 92 -17.66 22.28 5.73
CA HIS A 92 -18.47 21.79 6.85
C HIS A 92 -19.13 20.42 6.63
N VAL A 93 -18.57 19.60 5.74
CA VAL A 93 -18.97 18.19 5.61
C VAL A 93 -18.46 17.43 6.82
N ARG A 94 -19.37 16.77 7.54
CA ARG A 94 -19.02 16.01 8.75
C ARG A 94 -18.25 14.74 8.38
N ILE A 95 -17.00 14.67 8.81
CA ILE A 95 -16.18 13.45 8.83
C ILE A 95 -16.19 12.89 10.25
N HIS A 96 -16.36 11.58 10.40
CA HIS A 96 -16.37 10.92 11.71
C HIS A 96 -15.02 11.05 12.41
N ASP A 97 -15.01 11.30 13.73
CA ASP A 97 -13.78 11.57 14.48
C ASP A 97 -12.81 10.38 14.48
N ASP A 98 -13.33 9.14 14.58
CA ASP A 98 -12.50 7.93 14.46
C ASP A 98 -11.74 7.88 13.13
N PHE A 99 -12.38 8.30 12.04
CA PHE A 99 -11.74 8.33 10.73
C PHE A 99 -10.62 9.37 10.70
N LYS A 100 -10.84 10.55 11.30
CA LYS A 100 -9.80 11.58 11.45
C LYS A 100 -8.64 11.11 12.31
N ALA A 101 -8.91 10.35 13.37
CA ALA A 101 -7.88 9.81 14.24
C ALA A 101 -6.97 8.85 13.48
N ILE A 102 -7.53 7.95 12.67
CA ILE A 102 -6.78 7.03 11.81
C ILE A 102 -5.88 7.81 10.83
N LEU A 103 -6.40 8.85 10.18
CA LEU A 103 -5.63 9.62 9.20
C LEU A 103 -4.51 10.49 9.81
N LYS A 104 -4.58 10.80 11.10
CA LYS A 104 -3.57 11.62 11.82
C LYS A 104 -2.39 10.80 12.33
N GLU A 105 -2.43 9.47 12.25
CA GLU A 105 -1.28 8.63 12.58
C GLU A 105 -0.21 8.77 11.49
N ASN A 106 0.85 9.53 11.79
CA ASN A 106 1.88 9.90 10.83
C ASN A 106 2.74 8.69 10.39
N ARG A 107 2.90 8.55 9.07
CA ARG A 107 4.09 7.95 8.45
C ARG A 107 5.24 8.96 8.51
N CYS A 108 6.45 8.49 8.77
CA CYS A 108 7.66 9.29 8.97
C CYS A 108 8.24 9.82 7.65
#